data_AF-A1ZYG0-F1
#
_entry.id   AF-A1ZYG0-F1
#
_cell.length_a   1.000
_cell.length_b   1.000
_cell.length_c   1.000
_cell.angle_alpha   90.00
_cell.angle_beta   90.00
_cell.angle_gamma   90.00
#
_symmetry.space_group_name_H-M   'P 1'
#
loop_
_entity.id
_entity.type
_entity.pdbx_description
1 polymer ?
#
loop_
_entity_poly.entity_id
_entity_poly.type
_entity_poly.pdbx_seq_one_letter_code
_entity_poly.pdbx_strand_id
1 'polypeptide(L)'
;MLLSTTLRLAGLALCLAFAQATYAQTTPSKKTKSPFDSLYAKAYQVGNAQPDSAIHYASQATRASQKPEEQANAHNLLAFYALNQGYYALAIKHYQKAYDLYKQPSQKAVMLKNIAFCYKNAGNYEKATSIAKKTVQNFTTLQDTTNLIEAFNLLANCYTVQDNFGNTSETFKKAIQLTQGKHKAKLANIYDDLARLKENQTQYDSAIHYQRLALERFAEPNAARKCTRLVRLSWYYMLNQNARQARQHLNQALALKQTSPVSHIMLQATHGLLLFVERQEPEARQAIGRSDTLLKHLRQRSSHPIQQKFARKLAYEINQSGYQLLKHLCFYSEQRARFAPHKQWFAERLQYSQQLYEEIQLRVHARDSLVIARTQPKTQVRVVRQISPWWWVVIAATIAIGGLWLYKARAQTIKARIQEVQAETERVQAQAEQVQAQADFVEAMKASPIEGLGDIKPQETHLLQEAAHRLQRPLEPDEVKLLVLVVRGCAYKRIAEELKISEGATKMRAQRLKERLKVHSFQELM
;
A
#
# COMPACT_ATOMS: atom_id res chain seq x y z
N MET A 1 -73.40 16.76 -44.94
CA MET A 1 -71.99 17.08 -45.27
C MET A 1 -71.03 17.00 -44.07
N LEU A 2 -71.47 17.21 -42.82
CA LEU A 2 -70.59 17.19 -41.64
C LEU A 2 -70.25 15.78 -41.08
N LEU A 3 -71.05 14.73 -41.38
CA LEU A 3 -70.74 13.35 -40.94
C LEU A 3 -69.71 12.62 -41.82
N SER A 4 -69.51 13.04 -43.07
CA SER A 4 -68.56 12.36 -43.97
C SER A 4 -67.12 12.84 -43.77
N THR A 5 -66.93 14.05 -43.26
CA THR A 5 -65.61 14.61 -42.94
C THR A 5 -65.06 14.04 -41.64
N THR A 6 -65.89 13.79 -40.63
CA THR A 6 -65.48 13.19 -39.35
C THR A 6 -65.07 11.73 -39.48
N LEU A 7 -65.78 10.93 -40.29
CA LEU A 7 -65.36 9.54 -40.58
C LEU A 7 -64.06 9.46 -41.39
N ARG A 8 -63.83 10.39 -42.33
CA ARG A 8 -62.58 10.44 -43.11
C ARG A 8 -61.39 10.84 -42.24
N LEU A 9 -61.58 11.77 -41.29
CA LEU A 9 -60.55 12.16 -40.33
C LEU A 9 -60.23 11.06 -39.32
N ALA A 10 -61.24 10.32 -38.84
CA ALA A 10 -61.04 9.16 -37.97
C ALA A 10 -60.32 8.00 -38.69
N GLY A 11 -60.64 7.75 -39.97
CA GLY A 11 -59.95 6.77 -40.80
C GLY A 11 -58.49 7.16 -41.08
N LEU A 12 -58.22 8.44 -41.35
CA LEU A 12 -56.85 8.95 -41.51
C LEU A 12 -56.04 8.87 -40.22
N ALA A 13 -56.65 9.14 -39.06
CA ALA A 13 -56.01 8.99 -37.76
C ALA A 13 -55.68 7.53 -37.43
N LEU A 14 -56.58 6.59 -37.76
CA LEU A 14 -56.33 5.15 -37.58
C LEU A 14 -55.24 4.63 -38.54
N CYS A 15 -55.23 5.10 -39.80
CA CYS A 15 -54.18 4.77 -40.76
C CYS A 15 -52.82 5.37 -40.37
N LEU A 16 -52.79 6.59 -39.80
CA LEU A 16 -51.56 7.19 -39.28
C LEU A 16 -51.06 6.48 -38.02
N ALA A 17 -51.96 6.03 -37.15
CA ALA A 17 -51.61 5.23 -35.97
C ALA A 17 -51.09 3.82 -36.35
N PHE A 18 -51.71 3.16 -37.33
CA PHE A 18 -51.21 1.88 -37.88
C PHE A 18 -49.91 2.06 -38.68
N ALA A 19 -49.75 3.17 -39.39
CA ALA A 19 -48.50 3.51 -40.07
C ALA A 19 -47.39 3.79 -39.05
N GLN A 20 -47.66 4.50 -37.95
CA GLN A 20 -46.67 4.72 -36.90
C GLN A 20 -46.33 3.44 -36.12
N ALA A 21 -47.30 2.55 -35.89
CA ALA A 21 -47.07 1.25 -35.26
C ALA A 21 -46.26 0.28 -36.15
N THR A 22 -46.45 0.32 -37.47
CA THR A 22 -45.68 -0.49 -38.44
C THR A 22 -44.32 0.13 -38.79
N TYR A 23 -44.21 1.47 -38.78
CA TYR A 23 -42.94 2.20 -38.94
C TYR A 23 -42.05 2.07 -37.68
N ALA A 24 -42.64 1.93 -36.49
CA ALA A 24 -41.90 1.59 -35.26
C ALA A 24 -41.33 0.16 -35.29
N GLN A 25 -41.87 -0.74 -36.10
CA GLN A 25 -41.37 -2.12 -36.27
C GLN A 25 -40.35 -2.29 -37.40
N THR A 26 -40.01 -1.22 -38.15
CA THR A 26 -39.11 -1.30 -39.32
C THR A 26 -38.01 -0.23 -39.34
N THR A 27 -37.68 0.36 -38.20
CA THR A 27 -36.35 0.96 -38.06
C THR A 27 -35.34 -0.17 -37.86
N PRO A 28 -34.26 -0.29 -38.67
CA PRO A 28 -33.19 -1.21 -38.32
C PRO A 28 -32.64 -0.71 -37.00
N SER A 29 -32.88 -1.46 -35.91
CA SER A 29 -32.34 -1.11 -34.60
C SER A 29 -30.85 -0.88 -34.82
N LYS A 30 -30.34 0.33 -34.54
CA LYS A 30 -28.90 0.52 -34.38
C LYS A 30 -28.49 -0.52 -33.36
N LYS A 31 -27.86 -1.62 -33.80
CA LYS A 31 -27.47 -2.75 -32.94
C LYS A 31 -26.79 -2.15 -31.71
N THR A 32 -27.50 -2.06 -30.59
CA THR A 32 -26.94 -1.60 -29.34
C THR A 32 -25.87 -2.62 -29.01
N LYS A 33 -24.61 -2.20 -29.15
CA LYS A 33 -23.44 -3.07 -28.89
C LYS A 33 -23.65 -3.73 -27.53
N SER A 34 -23.46 -5.05 -27.46
CA SER A 34 -23.61 -5.75 -26.19
C SER A 34 -22.69 -5.11 -25.13
N PRO A 35 -23.01 -5.20 -23.83
CA PRO A 35 -22.13 -4.69 -22.79
C PRO A 35 -20.69 -5.20 -22.94
N PHE A 36 -20.53 -6.46 -23.35
CA PHE A 36 -19.24 -7.05 -23.73
C PHE A 36 -18.56 -6.28 -24.88
N ASP A 37 -19.23 -6.12 -26.03
CA ASP A 37 -18.64 -5.48 -27.22
C ASP A 37 -18.17 -4.05 -26.94
N SER A 38 -18.95 -3.32 -26.14
CA SER A 38 -18.61 -1.96 -25.73
C SER A 38 -17.35 -1.93 -24.86
N LEU A 39 -17.30 -2.77 -23.82
CA LEU A 39 -16.15 -2.85 -22.90
C LEU A 39 -14.89 -3.36 -23.59
N TYR A 40 -15.03 -4.38 -24.44
CA TYR A 40 -13.94 -4.97 -25.21
C TYR A 40 -13.35 -3.96 -26.20
N ALA A 41 -14.20 -3.24 -26.95
CA ALA A 41 -13.75 -2.18 -27.85
C ALA A 41 -13.08 -1.03 -27.11
N LYS A 42 -13.62 -0.63 -25.94
CA LYS A 42 -13.04 0.42 -25.10
C LYS A 42 -11.65 0.03 -24.59
N ALA A 43 -11.46 -1.23 -24.18
CA ALA A 43 -10.15 -1.75 -23.80
C ALA A 43 -9.14 -1.63 -24.95
N TYR A 44 -9.54 -1.98 -26.18
CA TYR A 44 -8.70 -1.81 -27.37
C TYR A 44 -8.33 -0.35 -27.64
N GLN A 45 -9.32 0.54 -27.58
CA GLN A 45 -9.15 1.96 -27.89
C GLN A 45 -8.16 2.64 -26.94
N VAL A 46 -8.25 2.34 -25.64
CA VAL A 46 -7.36 2.94 -24.64
C VAL A 46 -6.04 2.20 -24.50
N GLY A 47 -5.94 0.96 -25.03
CA GLY A 47 -4.82 0.04 -24.86
C GLY A 47 -3.42 0.62 -25.02
N ASN A 48 -3.20 1.40 -26.06
CA ASN A 48 -1.88 1.95 -26.38
C ASN A 48 -1.52 3.17 -25.52
N ALA A 49 -2.52 3.94 -25.08
CA ALA A 49 -2.30 5.20 -24.35
C ALA A 49 -2.43 5.03 -22.83
N GLN A 50 -3.35 4.18 -22.38
CA GLN A 50 -3.74 3.98 -20.98
C GLN A 50 -3.93 2.48 -20.69
N PRO A 51 -2.83 1.74 -20.53
CA PRO A 51 -2.87 0.30 -20.40
C PRO A 51 -3.51 -0.19 -19.09
N ASP A 52 -3.43 0.58 -18.00
CA ASP A 52 -4.15 0.26 -16.74
C ASP A 52 -5.67 0.31 -16.95
N SER A 53 -6.16 1.34 -17.66
CA SER A 53 -7.56 1.44 -18.07
C SER A 53 -7.95 0.28 -19.00
N ALA A 54 -7.04 -0.14 -19.88
CA ALA A 54 -7.28 -1.26 -20.79
C ALA A 54 -7.45 -2.59 -20.03
N ILE A 55 -6.59 -2.86 -19.04
CA ILE A 55 -6.71 -4.02 -18.15
C ILE A 55 -8.04 -3.96 -17.37
N HIS A 56 -8.43 -2.77 -16.89
CA HIS A 56 -9.69 -2.58 -16.18
C HIS A 56 -10.91 -2.90 -17.06
N TYR A 57 -11.01 -2.31 -18.25
CA TYR A 57 -12.12 -2.56 -19.17
C TYR A 57 -12.12 -4.00 -19.70
N ALA A 58 -10.95 -4.58 -19.99
CA ALA A 58 -10.86 -5.99 -20.35
C ALA A 58 -11.33 -6.89 -19.20
N SER A 59 -11.01 -6.56 -17.95
CA SER A 59 -11.52 -7.27 -16.78
C SER A 59 -13.05 -7.15 -16.64
N GLN A 60 -13.64 -5.99 -16.93
CA GLN A 60 -15.10 -5.88 -16.96
C GLN A 60 -15.71 -6.70 -18.11
N ALA A 61 -15.08 -6.70 -19.29
CA ALA A 61 -15.51 -7.52 -20.42
C ALA A 61 -15.51 -9.02 -20.09
N THR A 62 -14.55 -9.52 -19.30
CA THR A 62 -14.56 -10.94 -18.86
C THR A 62 -15.76 -11.32 -17.98
N ARG A 63 -16.40 -10.33 -17.34
CA ARG A 63 -17.59 -10.51 -16.50
C ARG A 63 -18.88 -10.29 -17.29
N ALA A 64 -18.83 -9.44 -18.31
CA ALA A 64 -19.96 -9.11 -19.18
C ALA A 64 -20.16 -10.09 -20.35
N SER A 65 -19.16 -10.93 -20.64
CA SER A 65 -19.23 -11.96 -21.68
C SER A 65 -20.34 -12.96 -21.40
N GLN A 66 -21.16 -13.28 -22.41
CA GLN A 66 -22.23 -14.26 -22.28
C GLN A 66 -21.83 -15.61 -22.88
N LYS A 67 -20.85 -15.60 -23.80
CA LYS A 67 -20.37 -16.81 -24.48
C LYS A 67 -18.95 -17.18 -24.03
N PRO A 68 -18.59 -18.48 -24.03
CA PRO A 68 -17.22 -18.91 -23.71
C PRO A 68 -16.15 -18.27 -24.61
N GLU A 69 -16.45 -18.07 -25.91
CA GLU A 69 -15.51 -17.46 -26.85
C GLU A 69 -15.28 -15.97 -26.55
N GLU A 70 -16.34 -15.22 -26.23
CA GLU A 70 -16.24 -13.82 -25.78
C GLU A 70 -15.39 -13.73 -24.50
N GLN A 71 -15.64 -14.64 -23.55
CA GLN A 71 -14.89 -14.71 -22.30
C GLN A 71 -13.41 -15.04 -22.54
N ALA A 72 -13.11 -15.99 -23.44
CA ALA A 72 -11.76 -16.33 -23.85
C ALA A 72 -11.04 -15.12 -24.46
N ASN A 73 -11.71 -14.41 -25.38
CA ASN A 73 -11.18 -13.22 -26.02
C ASN A 73 -10.90 -12.10 -25.02
N ALA A 74 -11.80 -11.84 -24.06
CA ALA A 74 -11.56 -10.84 -23.02
C ALA A 74 -10.40 -11.24 -22.07
N HIS A 75 -10.27 -12.53 -21.74
CA HIS A 75 -9.12 -13.01 -20.97
C HIS A 75 -7.81 -12.86 -21.74
N ASN A 76 -7.79 -13.19 -23.03
CA ASN A 76 -6.65 -12.98 -23.91
C ASN A 76 -6.26 -11.49 -23.99
N LEU A 77 -7.25 -10.59 -24.15
CA LEU A 77 -7.02 -9.14 -24.21
C LEU A 77 -6.45 -8.58 -22.89
N LEU A 78 -7.02 -8.99 -21.76
CA LEU A 78 -6.51 -8.62 -20.44
C LEU A 78 -5.06 -9.08 -20.29
N ALA A 79 -4.79 -10.34 -20.63
CA ALA A 79 -3.45 -10.92 -20.56
C ALA A 79 -2.45 -10.20 -21.48
N PHE A 80 -2.88 -9.79 -22.68
CA PHE A 80 -2.07 -9.01 -23.61
C PHE A 80 -1.65 -7.66 -23.03
N TYR A 81 -2.58 -6.90 -22.46
CA TYR A 81 -2.23 -5.63 -21.82
C TYR A 81 -1.41 -5.83 -20.55
N ALA A 82 -1.70 -6.86 -19.76
CA ALA A 82 -0.89 -7.22 -18.60
C ALA A 82 0.55 -7.57 -19.01
N LEU A 83 0.74 -8.36 -20.07
CA LEU A 83 2.04 -8.71 -20.64
C LEU A 83 2.80 -7.47 -21.11
N ASN A 84 2.14 -6.57 -21.85
CA ASN A 84 2.75 -5.32 -22.32
C ASN A 84 3.12 -4.39 -21.17
N GLN A 85 2.41 -4.48 -20.05
CA GLN A 85 2.78 -3.83 -18.80
C GLN A 85 3.76 -4.61 -17.96
N GLY A 86 4.24 -5.78 -18.36
CA GLY A 86 5.19 -6.57 -17.56
C GLY A 86 4.59 -7.22 -16.30
N TYR A 87 3.26 -7.25 -16.17
CA TYR A 87 2.52 -8.01 -15.16
C TYR A 87 2.44 -9.49 -15.60
N TYR A 88 3.59 -10.17 -15.60
CA TYR A 88 3.71 -11.51 -16.19
C TYR A 88 2.88 -12.56 -15.46
N ALA A 89 2.75 -12.48 -14.13
CA ALA A 89 1.94 -13.46 -13.39
C ALA A 89 0.44 -13.29 -13.72
N LEU A 90 -0.04 -12.05 -13.79
CA LEU A 90 -1.40 -11.76 -14.24
C LEU A 90 -1.64 -12.22 -15.68
N ALA A 91 -0.69 -11.95 -16.58
CA ALA A 91 -0.77 -12.37 -17.97
C ALA A 91 -0.85 -13.90 -18.10
N ILE A 92 0.03 -14.65 -17.42
CA ILE A 92 0.01 -16.12 -17.41
C ILE A 92 -1.34 -16.64 -16.93
N LYS A 93 -1.86 -16.12 -15.81
CA LYS A 93 -3.16 -16.51 -15.26
C LYS A 93 -4.29 -16.36 -16.29
N HIS A 94 -4.34 -15.22 -16.98
CA HIS A 94 -5.43 -14.94 -17.91
C HIS A 94 -5.24 -15.59 -19.28
N TYR A 95 -4.01 -15.77 -19.77
CA TYR A 95 -3.75 -16.61 -20.93
C TYR A 95 -4.13 -18.07 -20.67
N GLN A 96 -3.90 -18.59 -19.45
CA GLN A 96 -4.34 -19.94 -19.09
C GLN A 96 -5.88 -20.05 -19.13
N LYS A 97 -6.61 -19.07 -18.56
CA LYS A 97 -8.07 -19.06 -18.67
C LYS A 97 -8.56 -18.99 -20.12
N ALA A 98 -7.93 -18.18 -20.95
CA ALA A 98 -8.26 -18.12 -22.37
C ALA A 98 -7.96 -19.46 -23.07
N TYR A 99 -6.82 -20.10 -22.75
CA TYR A 99 -6.46 -21.43 -23.25
C TYR A 99 -7.51 -22.48 -22.91
N ASP A 100 -8.01 -22.48 -21.67
CA ASP A 100 -9.00 -23.45 -21.19
C ASP A 100 -10.36 -23.27 -21.91
N LEU A 101 -10.73 -22.01 -22.21
CA LEU A 101 -12.00 -21.65 -22.87
C LEU A 101 -11.99 -21.79 -24.39
N TYR A 102 -10.85 -21.58 -25.05
CA TYR A 102 -10.75 -21.73 -26.51
C TYR A 102 -11.00 -23.17 -26.92
N LYS A 103 -11.76 -23.36 -28.01
CA LYS A 103 -12.00 -24.70 -28.58
C LYS A 103 -10.97 -25.07 -29.65
N GLN A 104 -10.55 -24.09 -30.45
CA GLN A 104 -9.69 -24.34 -31.59
C GLN A 104 -8.24 -24.59 -31.15
N PRO A 105 -7.60 -25.68 -31.62
CA PRO A 105 -6.21 -25.98 -31.31
C PRO A 105 -5.24 -24.84 -31.67
N SER A 106 -5.52 -24.10 -32.75
CA SER A 106 -4.72 -22.94 -33.16
C SER A 106 -4.71 -21.81 -32.12
N GLN A 107 -5.88 -21.46 -31.58
CA GLN A 107 -5.99 -20.45 -30.52
C GLN A 107 -5.28 -20.91 -29.23
N LYS A 108 -5.46 -22.18 -28.86
CA LYS A 108 -4.74 -22.79 -27.71
C LYS A 108 -3.23 -22.73 -27.88
N ALA A 109 -2.71 -23.05 -29.06
CA ALA A 109 -1.27 -22.99 -29.35
C ALA A 109 -0.73 -21.55 -29.21
N VAL A 110 -1.48 -20.54 -29.65
CA VAL A 110 -1.11 -19.13 -29.46
C VAL A 110 -1.06 -18.75 -27.98
N MET A 111 -2.00 -19.23 -27.16
CA MET A 111 -1.97 -18.97 -25.71
C MET A 111 -0.73 -19.60 -25.05
N LEU A 112 -0.37 -20.84 -25.41
CA LEU A 112 0.84 -21.49 -24.91
C LEU A 112 2.10 -20.72 -25.30
N LYS A 113 2.20 -20.21 -26.54
CA LYS A 113 3.29 -19.35 -27.00
C LYS A 113 3.43 -18.12 -26.10
N ASN A 114 2.32 -17.45 -25.81
CA ASN A 114 2.31 -16.23 -25.01
C ASN A 114 2.63 -16.51 -23.53
N ILE A 115 2.17 -17.64 -22.98
CA ILE A 115 2.52 -18.10 -21.63
C ILE A 115 4.03 -18.39 -21.53
N ALA A 116 4.60 -19.10 -22.51
CA ALA A 116 6.04 -19.33 -22.56
C ALA A 116 6.83 -18.02 -22.62
N PHE A 117 6.35 -17.05 -23.42
CA PHE A 117 6.94 -15.72 -23.48
C PHE A 117 6.88 -14.97 -22.14
N CYS A 118 5.77 -15.07 -21.41
CA CYS A 118 5.65 -14.50 -20.07
C CYS A 118 6.64 -15.14 -19.09
N TYR A 119 6.74 -16.47 -19.04
CA TYR A 119 7.70 -17.17 -18.17
C TYR A 119 9.15 -16.78 -18.49
N LYS A 120 9.51 -16.68 -19.79
CA LYS A 120 10.84 -16.23 -20.21
C LYS A 120 11.14 -14.83 -19.68
N ASN A 121 10.21 -13.88 -19.82
CA ASN A 121 10.44 -12.50 -19.37
C ASN A 121 10.35 -12.35 -17.84
N ALA A 122 9.67 -13.28 -17.16
CA ALA A 122 9.69 -13.41 -15.70
C ALA A 122 10.98 -14.07 -15.17
N GLY A 123 11.88 -14.56 -16.05
CA GLY A 123 13.13 -15.22 -15.68
C GLY A 123 13.00 -16.71 -15.35
N ASN A 124 11.82 -17.32 -15.51
CA ASN A 124 11.62 -18.76 -15.32
C ASN A 124 11.86 -19.50 -16.64
N TYR A 125 13.14 -19.64 -16.99
CA TYR A 125 13.55 -20.20 -18.28
C TYR A 125 13.22 -21.69 -18.43
N GLU A 126 13.25 -22.47 -17.35
CA GLU A 126 12.88 -23.90 -17.39
C GLU A 126 11.43 -24.12 -17.80
N LYS A 127 10.48 -23.44 -17.15
CA LYS A 127 9.06 -23.49 -17.54
C LYS A 127 8.85 -22.92 -18.93
N ALA A 128 9.54 -21.84 -19.27
CA ALA A 128 9.46 -21.24 -20.60
C ALA A 128 9.90 -22.24 -21.69
N THR A 129 11.03 -22.92 -21.51
CA THR A 129 11.55 -23.95 -22.44
C THR A 129 10.57 -25.11 -22.58
N SER A 130 10.05 -25.64 -21.47
CA SER A 130 9.08 -26.74 -21.48
C SER A 130 7.81 -26.39 -22.29
N ILE A 131 7.24 -25.21 -22.05
CA ILE A 131 6.03 -24.75 -22.76
C ILE A 131 6.34 -24.37 -24.21
N ALA A 132 7.51 -23.79 -24.49
CA ALA A 132 7.93 -23.47 -25.86
C ALA A 132 8.10 -24.73 -26.72
N LYS A 133 8.63 -25.84 -26.17
CA LYS A 133 8.67 -27.14 -26.86
C LYS A 133 7.28 -27.63 -27.26
N LYS A 134 6.32 -27.57 -26.34
CA LYS A 134 4.91 -27.92 -26.62
C LYS A 134 4.30 -27.02 -27.69
N THR A 135 4.64 -25.73 -27.65
CA THR A 135 4.19 -24.75 -28.63
C THR A 135 4.72 -25.06 -30.03
N VAL A 136 6.01 -25.42 -30.15
CA VAL A 136 6.61 -25.89 -31.41
C VAL A 136 5.89 -27.13 -31.92
N GLN A 137 5.68 -28.14 -31.07
CA GLN A 137 4.95 -29.37 -31.45
C GLN A 137 3.55 -29.05 -31.99
N ASN A 138 2.79 -28.22 -31.28
CA ASN A 138 1.44 -27.84 -31.70
C ASN A 138 1.43 -27.13 -33.05
N PHE A 139 2.30 -26.13 -33.25
CA PHE A 139 2.32 -25.40 -34.54
C PHE A 139 2.86 -26.26 -35.69
N THR A 140 3.72 -27.23 -35.42
CA THR A 140 4.11 -28.25 -36.40
C THR A 140 2.90 -29.08 -36.82
N THR A 141 2.13 -29.62 -35.88
CA THR A 141 0.91 -30.40 -36.17
C THR A 141 -0.14 -29.57 -36.92
N LEU A 142 -0.26 -28.29 -36.57
CA LEU A 142 -1.19 -27.37 -37.23
C LEU A 142 -0.71 -26.86 -38.58
N GLN A 143 0.54 -27.16 -38.98
CA GLN A 143 1.17 -26.64 -40.19
C GLN A 143 1.16 -25.10 -40.26
N ASP A 144 1.13 -24.42 -39.11
CA ASP A 144 1.18 -22.95 -39.03
C ASP A 144 2.64 -22.50 -39.04
N THR A 145 3.22 -22.43 -40.24
CA THR A 145 4.61 -22.03 -40.46
C THR A 145 4.93 -20.67 -39.82
N THR A 146 3.98 -19.73 -39.84
CA THR A 146 4.19 -18.37 -39.35
C THR A 146 4.44 -18.37 -37.84
N ASN A 147 3.57 -19.03 -37.08
CA ASN A 147 3.73 -19.14 -35.64
C ASN A 147 4.79 -20.16 -35.22
N LEU A 148 5.04 -21.18 -36.04
CA LEU A 148 6.11 -22.15 -35.81
C LEU A 148 7.50 -21.49 -35.81
N ILE A 149 7.75 -20.57 -36.76
CA ILE A 149 9.00 -19.78 -36.79
C ILE A 149 9.18 -18.97 -35.49
N GLU A 150 8.11 -18.34 -35.00
CA GLU A 150 8.16 -17.57 -33.75
C GLU A 150 8.35 -18.46 -32.52
N ALA A 151 7.73 -19.65 -32.50
CA ALA A 151 7.89 -20.62 -31.44
C ALA A 151 9.32 -21.19 -31.39
N PHE A 152 9.92 -21.47 -32.55
CA PHE A 152 11.33 -21.84 -32.62
C PHE A 152 12.24 -20.70 -32.15
N ASN A 153 11.97 -19.46 -32.55
CA ASN A 153 12.76 -18.33 -32.07
C ASN A 153 12.65 -18.16 -30.54
N LEU A 154 11.45 -18.31 -29.99
CA LEU A 154 11.24 -18.28 -28.54
C LEU A 154 12.02 -19.38 -27.83
N LEU A 155 11.95 -20.62 -28.34
CA LEU A 155 12.65 -21.77 -27.78
C LEU A 155 14.17 -21.59 -27.84
N ALA A 156 14.71 -21.11 -28.96
CA ALA A 156 16.13 -20.83 -29.12
C ALA A 156 16.61 -19.75 -28.14
N ASN A 157 15.84 -18.68 -27.97
CA ASN A 157 16.13 -17.65 -26.98
C ASN A 157 16.11 -18.19 -25.54
N CYS A 158 15.19 -19.11 -25.20
CA CYS A 158 15.19 -19.77 -23.90
C CYS A 158 16.46 -20.62 -23.70
N TYR A 159 16.84 -21.43 -24.69
CA TYR A 159 18.09 -22.20 -24.63
C TYR A 159 19.34 -21.32 -24.54
N THR A 160 19.34 -20.16 -25.20
CA THR A 160 20.46 -19.21 -25.17
C THR A 160 20.74 -18.72 -23.74
N VAL A 161 19.69 -18.37 -23.00
CA VAL A 161 19.85 -17.89 -21.61
C VAL A 161 20.20 -19.02 -20.63
N GLN A 162 19.97 -20.27 -21.03
CA GLN A 162 20.38 -21.46 -20.29
C GLN A 162 21.76 -21.97 -20.73
N ASP A 163 22.50 -21.19 -21.53
CA ASP A 163 23.80 -21.56 -22.13
C ASP A 163 23.79 -22.90 -22.89
N ASN A 164 22.62 -23.35 -23.35
CA ASN A 164 22.47 -24.57 -24.13
C ASN A 164 22.72 -24.29 -25.61
N PHE A 165 23.98 -24.05 -25.94
CA PHE A 165 24.41 -23.59 -27.25
C PHE A 165 24.13 -24.57 -28.39
N GLY A 166 24.22 -25.88 -28.12
CA GLY A 166 23.93 -26.93 -29.09
C GLY A 166 22.48 -26.89 -29.55
N ASN A 167 21.55 -27.00 -28.60
CA ASN A 167 20.12 -26.92 -28.90
C ASN A 167 19.73 -25.55 -29.48
N THR A 168 20.34 -24.47 -29.02
CA THR A 168 20.10 -23.13 -29.55
C THR A 168 20.40 -23.06 -31.05
N SER A 169 21.59 -23.50 -31.45
CA SER A 169 22.06 -23.43 -32.84
C SER A 169 21.18 -24.27 -33.77
N GLU A 170 20.83 -25.49 -33.35
CA GLU A 170 19.94 -26.37 -34.11
C GLU A 170 18.53 -25.75 -34.25
N THR A 171 18.01 -25.17 -33.18
CA THR A 171 16.67 -24.55 -33.16
C THR A 171 16.61 -23.32 -34.09
N PHE A 172 17.64 -22.46 -34.08
CA PHE A 172 17.73 -21.36 -35.03
C PHE A 172 17.85 -21.84 -36.47
N LYS A 173 18.63 -22.89 -36.74
CA LYS A 173 18.75 -23.47 -38.09
C LYS A 173 17.39 -23.92 -38.63
N LYS A 174 16.57 -24.60 -37.81
CA LYS A 174 15.19 -24.98 -38.14
C LYS A 174 14.32 -23.76 -38.45
N ALA A 175 14.39 -22.72 -37.63
CA ALA A 175 13.65 -21.47 -37.88
C ALA A 175 14.03 -20.82 -39.21
N ILE A 176 15.33 -20.78 -39.54
CA ILE A 176 15.83 -20.20 -40.79
C ILE A 176 15.35 -21.01 -42.00
N GLN A 177 15.44 -22.33 -41.94
CA GLN A 177 14.96 -23.21 -43.02
C GLN A 177 13.48 -22.94 -43.36
N LEU A 178 12.65 -22.74 -42.34
CA LEU A 178 11.22 -22.42 -42.52
C LEU A 178 10.94 -21.01 -43.07
N THR A 179 11.91 -20.10 -42.98
CA THR A 179 11.77 -18.73 -43.50
C THR A 179 12.22 -18.54 -44.95
N GLN A 180 12.80 -19.57 -45.58
CA GLN A 180 13.19 -19.53 -46.99
C GLN A 180 11.94 -19.51 -47.89
N GLY A 181 11.37 -18.32 -48.15
CA GLY A 181 10.14 -18.18 -48.95
C GLY A 181 9.33 -16.93 -48.59
N LYS A 182 8.05 -17.12 -48.20
CA LYS A 182 7.06 -16.06 -47.90
C LYS A 182 7.33 -15.24 -46.62
N HIS A 183 8.27 -15.67 -45.76
CA HIS A 183 8.50 -15.08 -44.43
C HIS A 183 9.84 -14.35 -44.29
N LYS A 184 10.41 -13.84 -45.39
CA LYS A 184 11.72 -13.16 -45.41
C LYS A 184 11.83 -12.02 -44.38
N ALA A 185 10.75 -11.30 -44.09
CA ALA A 185 10.74 -10.23 -43.09
C ALA A 185 11.12 -10.70 -41.67
N LYS A 186 10.92 -11.99 -41.35
CA LYS A 186 11.27 -12.57 -40.04
C LYS A 186 12.76 -12.92 -39.91
N LEU A 187 13.47 -13.11 -41.03
CA LEU A 187 14.91 -13.45 -41.04
C LEU A 187 15.75 -12.41 -40.31
N ALA A 188 15.42 -11.13 -40.45
CA ALA A 188 16.16 -10.05 -39.80
C ALA A 188 16.17 -10.21 -38.27
N ASN A 189 15.08 -10.68 -37.65
CA ASN A 189 15.03 -10.89 -36.20
C ASN A 189 15.81 -12.14 -35.79
N ILE A 190 15.71 -13.22 -36.57
CA ILE A 190 16.45 -14.46 -36.31
C ILE A 190 17.96 -14.23 -36.40
N TYR A 191 18.44 -13.49 -37.40
CA TYR A 191 19.86 -13.15 -37.52
C TYR A 191 20.36 -12.23 -36.40
N ASP A 192 19.53 -11.28 -35.95
CA ASP A 192 19.88 -10.42 -34.81
C ASP A 192 19.95 -11.21 -33.48
N ASP A 193 19.12 -12.25 -33.33
CA ASP A 193 19.16 -13.16 -32.18
C ASP A 193 20.39 -14.09 -32.27
N LEU A 194 20.73 -14.59 -33.46
CA LEU A 194 21.97 -15.33 -33.71
C LEU A 194 23.24 -14.51 -33.47
N ALA A 195 23.23 -13.22 -33.82
CA ALA A 195 24.37 -12.35 -33.57
C ALA A 195 24.67 -12.24 -32.07
N ARG A 196 23.63 -12.12 -31.23
CA ARG A 196 23.78 -12.12 -29.75
C ARG A 196 24.22 -13.47 -29.21
N LEU A 197 23.74 -14.58 -29.78
CA LEU A 197 24.26 -15.90 -29.42
C LEU A 197 25.77 -15.99 -29.68
N LYS A 198 26.22 -15.47 -30.82
CA LYS A 198 27.64 -15.48 -31.19
C LYS A 198 28.48 -14.54 -30.30
N GLU A 199 27.93 -13.41 -29.90
CA GLU A 199 28.51 -12.56 -28.86
C GLU A 199 28.68 -13.32 -27.53
N ASN A 200 27.65 -14.02 -27.05
CA ASN A 200 27.73 -14.82 -25.81
C ASN A 200 28.79 -15.93 -25.90
N GLN A 201 29.02 -16.46 -27.10
CA GLN A 201 30.08 -17.42 -27.39
C GLN A 201 31.45 -16.76 -27.62
N THR A 202 31.57 -15.44 -27.46
CA THR A 202 32.77 -14.63 -27.75
C THR A 202 33.26 -14.71 -29.21
N GLN A 203 32.39 -15.14 -30.13
CA GLN A 203 32.66 -15.27 -31.57
C GLN A 203 32.26 -13.98 -32.31
N TYR A 204 33.02 -12.90 -32.10
CA TYR A 204 32.63 -11.57 -32.56
C TYR A 204 32.57 -11.42 -34.09
N ASP A 205 33.45 -12.07 -34.85
CA ASP A 205 33.36 -12.07 -36.32
C ASP A 205 32.04 -12.66 -36.82
N SER A 206 31.59 -13.75 -36.19
CA SER A 206 30.29 -14.36 -36.49
C SER A 206 29.13 -13.45 -36.05
N ALA A 207 29.25 -12.78 -34.90
CA ALA A 207 28.25 -11.81 -34.45
C ALA A 207 28.10 -10.66 -35.45
N ILE A 208 29.22 -10.11 -35.94
CA ILE A 208 29.27 -9.09 -36.99
C ILE A 208 28.60 -9.59 -38.27
N HIS A 209 28.96 -10.80 -38.73
CA HIS A 209 28.39 -11.41 -39.93
C HIS A 209 26.87 -11.50 -39.86
N TYR A 210 26.33 -12.11 -38.79
CA TYR A 210 24.88 -12.23 -38.65
C TYR A 210 24.20 -10.89 -38.47
N GLN A 211 24.80 -9.93 -37.76
CA GLN A 211 24.20 -8.60 -37.60
C GLN A 211 24.12 -7.83 -38.93
N ARG A 212 25.10 -8.02 -39.82
CA ARG A 212 25.06 -7.48 -41.18
C ARG A 212 23.93 -8.11 -42.00
N LEU A 213 23.80 -9.44 -41.99
CA LEU A 213 22.66 -10.12 -42.61
C LEU A 213 21.32 -9.62 -42.04
N ALA A 214 21.28 -9.37 -40.74
CA ALA A 214 20.11 -8.85 -40.07
C ALA A 214 19.72 -7.45 -40.56
N LEU A 215 20.69 -6.59 -40.87
CA LEU A 215 20.48 -5.27 -41.47
C LEU A 215 20.12 -5.35 -42.97
N GLU A 216 20.75 -6.24 -43.73
CA GLU A 216 20.47 -6.43 -45.16
C GLU A 216 19.05 -6.96 -45.40
N ARG A 217 18.56 -7.84 -44.53
CA ARG A 217 17.20 -8.41 -44.61
C ARG A 217 16.14 -7.56 -43.90
N PHE A 218 16.53 -6.41 -43.36
CA PHE A 218 15.64 -5.49 -42.68
C PHE A 218 14.87 -4.64 -43.70
N ALA A 219 13.67 -5.09 -44.08
CA ALA A 219 12.81 -4.39 -45.03
C ALA A 219 11.92 -3.30 -44.41
N GLU A 220 11.92 -3.14 -43.08
CA GLU A 220 11.01 -2.21 -42.40
C GLU A 220 11.54 -0.76 -42.37
N PRO A 221 10.71 0.27 -42.63
CA PRO A 221 11.13 1.68 -42.57
C PRO A 221 11.32 2.22 -41.13
N ASN A 222 11.43 1.34 -40.13
CA ASN A 222 11.48 1.73 -38.72
C ASN A 222 12.89 2.23 -38.34
N ALA A 223 13.03 3.56 -38.28
CA ALA A 223 14.29 4.23 -37.93
C ALA A 223 14.86 3.81 -36.56
N ALA A 224 14.02 3.60 -35.55
CA ALA A 224 14.47 3.18 -34.21
C ALA A 224 15.06 1.76 -34.24
N ARG A 225 14.40 0.81 -34.91
CA ARG A 225 14.92 -0.57 -35.07
C ARG A 225 16.22 -0.60 -35.88
N LYS A 226 16.29 0.18 -36.97
CA LYS A 226 17.52 0.33 -37.76
C LYS A 226 18.65 0.90 -36.90
N CYS A 227 18.37 1.93 -36.10
CA CYS A 227 19.31 2.52 -35.15
C CYS A 227 19.84 1.47 -34.16
N THR A 228 18.97 0.72 -33.48
CA THR A 228 19.39 -0.34 -32.55
C THR A 228 20.28 -1.39 -33.22
N ARG A 229 19.96 -1.80 -34.45
CA ARG A 229 20.77 -2.79 -35.19
C ARG A 229 22.15 -2.27 -35.57
N LEU A 230 22.26 -1.00 -35.97
CA LEU A 230 23.53 -0.34 -36.27
C LEU A 230 24.37 -0.13 -34.99
N VAL A 231 23.73 0.26 -33.89
CA VAL A 231 24.37 0.38 -32.57
C VAL A 231 24.95 -0.96 -32.12
N ARG A 232 24.20 -2.06 -32.27
CA ARG A 232 24.71 -3.42 -31.99
C ARG A 232 25.88 -3.80 -32.89
N LEU A 233 25.80 -3.49 -34.18
CA LEU A 233 26.91 -3.77 -35.10
C LEU A 233 28.16 -3.00 -34.69
N SER A 234 28.02 -1.72 -34.34
CA SER A 234 29.11 -0.90 -33.82
C SER A 234 29.71 -1.51 -32.55
N TRP A 235 28.87 -1.94 -31.62
CA TRP A 235 29.27 -2.66 -30.41
C TRP A 235 30.07 -3.94 -30.71
N TYR A 236 29.61 -4.80 -31.64
CA TYR A 236 30.35 -6.00 -32.00
C TYR A 236 31.71 -5.69 -32.63
N TYR A 237 31.80 -4.63 -33.44
CA TYR A 237 33.10 -4.18 -33.95
C TYR A 237 34.03 -3.66 -32.85
N MET A 238 33.51 -3.03 -31.79
CA MET A 238 34.32 -2.61 -30.64
C MET A 238 34.86 -3.82 -29.86
N LEU A 239 34.03 -4.85 -29.64
CA LEU A 239 34.47 -6.11 -29.05
C LEU A 239 35.52 -6.80 -29.93
N ASN A 240 35.37 -6.72 -31.26
CA ASN A 240 36.34 -7.22 -32.21
C ASN A 240 37.54 -6.27 -32.45
N GLN A 241 37.73 -5.27 -31.58
CA GLN A 241 38.84 -4.29 -31.63
C GLN A 241 38.96 -3.47 -32.93
N ASN A 242 37.88 -3.37 -33.72
CA ASN A 242 37.83 -2.61 -34.96
C ASN A 242 37.08 -1.28 -34.76
N ALA A 243 37.75 -0.33 -34.10
CA ALA A 243 37.16 0.98 -33.80
C ALA A 243 36.73 1.76 -35.05
N ARG A 244 37.44 1.61 -36.18
CA ARG A 244 37.12 2.30 -37.44
C ARG A 244 35.75 1.89 -37.99
N GLN A 245 35.49 0.58 -38.08
CA GLN A 245 34.19 0.08 -38.53
C GLN A 245 33.09 0.36 -37.49
N ALA A 246 33.42 0.28 -36.20
CA ALA A 246 32.48 0.67 -35.15
C ALA A 246 32.02 2.13 -35.31
N ARG A 247 32.95 3.06 -35.57
CA ARG A 247 32.68 4.49 -35.81
C ARG A 247 31.82 4.71 -37.04
N GLN A 248 32.11 4.02 -38.14
CA GLN A 248 31.32 4.13 -39.38
C GLN A 248 29.84 3.80 -39.14
N HIS A 249 29.54 2.66 -38.53
CA HIS A 249 28.16 2.25 -38.27
C HIS A 249 27.46 3.09 -37.19
N LEU A 250 28.22 3.57 -36.20
CA LEU A 250 27.67 4.48 -35.21
C LEU A 250 27.29 5.83 -35.83
N ASN A 251 28.11 6.37 -36.74
CA ASN A 251 27.79 7.60 -37.48
C ASN A 251 26.52 7.43 -38.33
N GLN A 252 26.36 6.27 -38.97
CA GLN A 252 25.10 5.93 -39.66
C GLN A 252 23.91 5.94 -38.69
N ALA A 253 24.07 5.45 -37.46
CA ALA A 253 23.02 5.45 -36.45
C ALA A 253 22.71 6.86 -35.89
N LEU A 254 23.74 7.71 -35.74
CA LEU A 254 23.62 9.12 -35.34
C LEU A 254 22.89 9.97 -36.38
N ALA A 255 23.06 9.65 -37.67
CA ALA A 255 22.38 10.32 -38.78
C ALA A 255 20.87 9.99 -38.87
N LEU A 256 20.39 8.95 -38.17
CA LEU A 256 18.98 8.60 -38.18
C LEU A 256 18.16 9.54 -37.28
N LYS A 257 16.93 9.83 -37.71
CA LYS A 257 15.95 10.52 -36.86
C LYS A 257 15.65 9.67 -35.62
N GLN A 258 15.85 10.26 -34.44
CA GLN A 258 15.63 9.60 -33.16
C GLN A 258 14.13 9.57 -32.85
N THR A 259 13.48 8.44 -33.09
CA THR A 259 12.02 8.27 -32.89
C THR A 259 11.67 7.46 -31.64
N SER A 260 12.64 6.83 -30.98
CA SER A 260 12.45 6.07 -29.75
C SER A 260 13.45 6.51 -28.68
N PRO A 261 12.98 6.81 -27.44
CA PRO A 261 13.87 7.09 -26.32
C PRO A 261 14.85 5.95 -26.05
N VAL A 262 14.41 4.70 -26.20
CA VAL A 262 15.24 3.51 -25.94
C VAL A 262 16.39 3.42 -26.92
N SER A 263 16.13 3.54 -28.23
CA SER A 263 17.19 3.50 -29.23
C SER A 263 18.15 4.67 -29.06
N HIS A 264 17.63 5.84 -28.68
CA HIS A 264 18.46 7.03 -28.44
C HIS A 264 19.38 6.88 -27.22
N ILE A 265 18.87 6.31 -26.11
CA ILE A 265 19.67 5.98 -24.92
C ILE A 265 20.79 5.01 -25.29
N MET A 266 20.46 3.91 -25.97
CA MET A 266 21.47 2.92 -26.40
C MET A 266 22.52 3.54 -27.31
N LEU A 267 22.10 4.40 -28.26
CA LEU A 267 22.99 5.11 -29.15
C LEU A 267 23.97 6.01 -28.40
N GLN A 268 23.51 6.83 -27.45
CA GLN A 268 24.38 7.70 -26.66
C GLN A 268 25.34 6.90 -25.77
N ALA A 269 24.85 5.80 -25.18
CA ALA A 269 25.67 4.90 -24.38
C ALA A 269 26.80 4.27 -25.19
N THR A 270 26.48 3.65 -26.33
CA THR A 270 27.50 3.05 -27.22
C THR A 270 28.43 4.10 -27.81
N HIS A 271 27.93 5.31 -28.10
CA HIS A 271 28.78 6.41 -28.53
C HIS A 271 29.81 6.81 -27.47
N GLY A 272 29.40 6.95 -26.22
CA GLY A 272 30.33 7.21 -25.12
C GLY A 272 31.37 6.12 -24.96
N LEU A 273 30.96 4.84 -25.06
CA LEU A 273 31.90 3.71 -25.01
C LEU A 273 32.91 3.74 -26.16
N LEU A 274 32.48 4.07 -27.38
CA LEU A 274 33.40 4.17 -28.52
C LEU A 274 34.39 5.34 -28.33
N LEU A 275 33.95 6.47 -27.77
CA LEU A 275 34.81 7.60 -27.48
C LEU A 275 35.89 7.25 -26.42
N PHE A 276 35.58 6.42 -25.42
CA PHE A 276 36.62 5.86 -24.53
C PHE A 276 37.64 5.01 -25.30
N VAL A 277 37.18 4.18 -26.23
CA VAL A 277 38.05 3.39 -27.12
C VAL A 277 38.91 4.28 -28.04
N GLU A 278 38.46 5.49 -28.33
CA GLU A 278 39.17 6.47 -29.17
C GLU A 278 39.95 7.55 -28.41
N ARG A 279 40.06 7.46 -27.08
CA ARG A 279 40.81 8.40 -26.21
C ARG A 279 40.20 9.81 -26.13
N GLN A 280 38.89 9.93 -26.33
CA GLN A 280 38.13 11.19 -26.22
C GLN A 280 37.32 11.17 -24.91
N GLU A 281 38.01 11.22 -23.77
CA GLU A 281 37.37 11.01 -22.47
C GLU A 281 36.32 12.06 -22.08
N PRO A 282 36.55 13.38 -22.26
CA PRO A 282 35.55 14.39 -21.92
C PRO A 282 34.24 14.18 -22.71
N GLU A 283 34.37 13.93 -24.02
CA GLU A 283 33.25 13.68 -24.92
C GLU A 283 32.56 12.35 -24.58
N ALA A 284 33.34 11.33 -24.21
CA ALA A 284 32.82 10.04 -23.78
C ALA A 284 31.91 10.18 -22.55
N ARG A 285 32.40 10.88 -21.52
CA ARG A 285 31.62 11.15 -20.30
C ARG A 285 30.38 11.99 -20.61
N GLN A 286 30.49 12.96 -21.50
CA GLN A 286 29.34 13.77 -21.93
C GLN A 286 28.27 12.91 -22.61
N ALA A 287 28.66 12.02 -23.53
CA ALA A 287 27.73 11.12 -24.22
C ALA A 287 27.05 10.13 -23.26
N ILE A 288 27.78 9.53 -22.31
CA ILE A 288 27.18 8.71 -21.24
C ILE A 288 26.24 9.56 -20.36
N GLY A 289 26.63 10.79 -20.03
CA GLY A 289 25.80 11.72 -19.27
C GLY A 289 24.47 12.07 -19.96
N ARG A 290 24.45 12.17 -21.30
CA ARG A 290 23.21 12.32 -22.08
C ARG A 290 22.32 11.09 -21.94
N SER A 291 22.88 9.88 -22.05
CA SER A 291 22.16 8.62 -21.78
C SER A 291 21.56 8.61 -20.36
N ASP A 292 22.34 8.99 -19.35
CA ASP A 292 21.89 9.05 -17.96
C ASP A 292 20.74 10.05 -17.75
N THR A 293 20.82 11.21 -18.42
CA THR A 293 19.78 12.24 -18.38
C THR A 293 18.49 11.75 -19.01
N LEU A 294 18.56 11.06 -20.15
CA LEU A 294 17.40 10.44 -20.79
C LEU A 294 16.77 9.34 -19.92
N LEU A 295 17.59 8.49 -19.29
CA LEU A 295 17.15 7.48 -18.33
C LEU A 295 16.49 8.12 -17.11
N LYS A 296 17.05 9.23 -16.61
CA LYS A 296 16.45 10.03 -15.52
C LYS A 296 15.08 10.59 -15.94
N HIS A 297 14.96 11.18 -17.12
CA HIS A 297 13.67 11.65 -17.62
C HIS A 297 12.65 10.53 -17.79
N LEU A 298 13.06 9.36 -18.30
CA LEU A 298 12.17 8.21 -18.46
C LEU A 298 11.66 7.70 -17.10
N ARG A 299 12.49 7.78 -16.04
CA ARG A 299 12.07 7.48 -14.66
C ARG A 299 11.15 8.54 -14.07
N GLN A 300 11.48 9.82 -14.23
CA GLN A 300 10.78 10.93 -13.56
C GLN A 300 9.43 11.28 -14.22
N ARG A 301 9.33 11.15 -15.55
CA ARG A 301 8.08 11.41 -16.27
C ARG A 301 7.08 10.26 -16.20
N SER A 302 7.51 9.09 -15.72
CA SER A 302 6.64 7.94 -15.59
C SER A 302 6.28 7.68 -14.13
N SER A 303 4.99 7.78 -13.81
CA SER A 303 4.43 7.26 -12.56
C SER A 303 4.32 5.72 -12.56
N HIS A 304 4.61 5.06 -13.69
CA HIS A 304 4.39 3.63 -13.87
C HIS A 304 5.62 2.80 -13.46
N PRO A 305 5.53 1.93 -12.44
CA PRO A 305 6.67 1.18 -11.92
C PRO A 305 7.38 0.29 -12.94
N ILE A 306 6.68 -0.21 -13.97
CA ILE A 306 7.32 -1.02 -15.01
C ILE A 306 8.19 -0.17 -15.94
N GLN A 307 7.81 1.07 -16.24
CA GLN A 307 8.68 1.95 -17.03
C GLN A 307 9.89 2.38 -16.20
N GLN A 308 9.71 2.60 -14.89
CA GLN A 308 10.82 2.83 -13.96
C GLN A 308 11.73 1.60 -13.85
N LYS A 309 11.16 0.39 -13.78
CA LYS A 309 11.90 -0.88 -13.80
C LYS A 309 12.69 -1.04 -15.09
N PHE A 310 12.06 -0.76 -16.24
CA PHE A 310 12.71 -0.80 -17.53
C PHE A 310 13.89 0.17 -17.59
N ALA A 311 13.71 1.43 -17.15
CA ALA A 311 14.80 2.41 -17.11
C ALA A 311 15.95 1.96 -16.20
N ARG A 312 15.64 1.45 -15.00
CA ARG A 312 16.65 0.93 -14.05
C ARG A 312 17.37 -0.29 -14.63
N LYS A 313 16.65 -1.19 -15.29
CA LYS A 313 17.21 -2.33 -16.02
C LYS A 313 18.16 -1.89 -17.13
N LEU A 314 17.72 -0.95 -17.96
CA LEU A 314 18.53 -0.45 -19.08
C LEU A 314 19.80 0.26 -18.58
N ALA A 315 19.70 1.03 -17.48
CA ALA A 315 20.86 1.62 -16.83
C ALA A 315 21.86 0.53 -16.34
N TYR A 316 21.34 -0.52 -15.70
CA TYR A 316 22.14 -1.68 -15.29
C TYR A 316 22.82 -2.36 -16.48
N GLU A 317 22.07 -2.67 -17.55
CA GLU A 317 22.59 -3.30 -18.77
C GLU A 317 23.69 -2.43 -19.43
N ILE A 318 23.50 -1.11 -19.51
CA ILE A 318 24.52 -0.19 -20.05
C ILE A 318 25.79 -0.20 -19.21
N ASN A 319 25.66 -0.12 -17.88
CA ASN A 319 26.83 -0.15 -17.00
C ASN A 319 27.54 -1.52 -17.06
N GLN A 320 26.78 -2.60 -17.17
CA GLN A 320 27.29 -3.95 -17.32
C GLN A 320 28.05 -4.10 -18.64
N SER A 321 27.47 -3.65 -19.76
CA SER A 321 28.14 -3.63 -21.07
C SER A 321 29.42 -2.80 -21.02
N GLY A 322 29.38 -1.58 -20.46
CA GLY A 322 30.57 -0.74 -20.32
C GLY A 322 31.69 -1.43 -19.53
N TYR A 323 31.35 -2.03 -18.38
CA TYR A 323 32.29 -2.81 -17.60
C TYR A 323 32.88 -4.00 -18.38
N GLN A 324 32.04 -4.80 -19.05
CA GLN A 324 32.49 -6.00 -19.76
C GLN A 324 33.37 -5.66 -20.97
N LEU A 325 33.00 -4.66 -21.75
CA LEU A 325 33.84 -4.18 -22.86
C LEU A 325 35.21 -3.74 -22.36
N LEU A 326 35.25 -2.89 -21.34
CA LEU A 326 36.52 -2.36 -20.82
C LEU A 326 37.34 -3.47 -20.14
N LYS A 327 36.70 -4.43 -19.48
CA LYS A 327 37.35 -5.64 -18.98
C LYS A 327 37.96 -6.46 -20.12
N HIS A 328 37.21 -6.66 -21.20
CA HIS A 328 37.68 -7.37 -22.39
C HIS A 328 38.90 -6.67 -23.00
N LEU A 329 38.80 -5.36 -23.23
CA LEU A 329 39.91 -4.56 -23.76
C LEU A 329 41.11 -4.50 -22.80
N CYS A 330 40.91 -4.47 -21.48
CA CYS A 330 42.01 -4.59 -20.50
C CYS A 330 42.78 -5.92 -20.61
N PHE A 331 42.11 -7.01 -21.02
CA PHE A 331 42.70 -8.34 -21.08
C PHE A 331 43.37 -8.61 -22.43
N TYR A 332 42.74 -8.19 -23.54
CA TYR A 332 43.19 -8.50 -24.90
C TYR A 332 43.95 -7.36 -25.60
N SER A 333 44.10 -6.19 -24.97
CA SER A 333 44.97 -5.12 -25.47
C SER A 333 46.19 -4.95 -24.57
N GLU A 334 47.33 -4.59 -25.18
CA GLU A 334 48.55 -4.19 -24.45
C GLU A 334 48.35 -2.93 -23.59
N GLN A 335 47.17 -2.30 -23.65
CA GLN A 335 46.84 -1.02 -23.04
C GLN A 335 46.02 -1.20 -21.74
N ARG A 336 46.39 -2.19 -20.91
CA ARG A 336 45.68 -2.48 -19.65
C ARG A 336 45.56 -1.26 -18.73
N ALA A 337 46.66 -0.52 -18.54
CA ALA A 337 46.69 0.67 -17.68
C ALA A 337 45.73 1.77 -18.16
N ARG A 338 45.55 1.87 -19.49
CA ARG A 338 44.67 2.86 -20.12
C ARG A 338 43.20 2.64 -19.79
N PHE A 339 42.71 1.40 -19.86
CA PHE A 339 41.29 1.10 -19.67
C PHE A 339 40.90 0.86 -18.20
N ALA A 340 41.88 0.64 -17.32
CA ALA A 340 41.67 0.41 -15.89
C ALA A 340 40.80 1.49 -15.18
N PRO A 341 41.06 2.80 -15.31
CA PRO A 341 40.25 3.83 -14.64
C PRO A 341 38.80 3.85 -15.14
N HIS A 342 38.57 3.68 -16.44
CA HIS A 342 37.22 3.63 -17.01
C HIS A 342 36.47 2.37 -16.58
N LYS A 343 37.16 1.23 -16.55
CA LYS A 343 36.59 -0.04 -16.07
C LYS A 343 36.13 0.10 -14.63
N GLN A 344 36.96 0.73 -13.77
CA GLN A 344 36.62 1.00 -12.38
C GLN A 344 35.39 1.93 -12.26
N TRP A 345 35.36 3.00 -13.05
CA TRP A 345 34.22 3.92 -13.10
C TRP A 345 32.90 3.22 -13.46
N PHE A 346 32.93 2.30 -14.44
CA PHE A 346 31.75 1.48 -14.76
C PHE A 346 31.43 0.44 -13.69
N ALA A 347 32.43 -0.11 -12.98
CA ALA A 347 32.20 -1.06 -11.89
C ALA A 347 31.42 -0.42 -10.73
N GLU A 348 31.77 0.80 -10.32
CA GLU A 348 31.06 1.56 -9.28
C GLU A 348 29.60 1.85 -9.69
N ARG A 349 29.41 2.31 -10.93
CA ARG A 349 28.08 2.56 -11.48
C ARG A 349 27.24 1.28 -11.60
N LEU A 350 27.87 0.16 -11.95
CA LEU A 350 27.23 -1.14 -12.06
C LEU A 350 26.63 -1.56 -10.72
N GLN A 351 27.42 -1.50 -9.63
CA GLN A 351 26.95 -1.83 -8.28
C GLN A 351 25.71 -1.00 -7.88
N TYR A 352 25.77 0.32 -8.07
CA TYR A 352 24.65 1.20 -7.75
C TYR A 352 23.41 0.90 -8.60
N SER A 353 23.58 0.71 -9.92
CA SER A 353 22.47 0.39 -10.82
C SER A 353 21.85 -0.99 -10.56
N GLN A 354 22.64 -1.95 -10.08
CA GLN A 354 22.18 -3.29 -9.70
C GLN A 354 21.23 -3.20 -8.50
N GLN A 355 21.64 -2.53 -7.42
CA GLN A 355 20.81 -2.35 -6.23
C GLN A 355 19.46 -1.69 -6.57
N LEU A 356 19.49 -0.63 -7.38
CA LEU A 356 18.26 0.03 -7.84
C LEU A 356 17.38 -0.90 -8.68
N TYR A 357 17.97 -1.75 -9.52
CA TYR A 357 17.22 -2.68 -10.36
C TYR A 357 16.57 -3.81 -9.54
N GLU A 358 17.27 -4.35 -8.54
CA GLU A 358 16.73 -5.35 -7.62
C GLU A 358 15.56 -4.78 -6.79
N GLU A 359 15.72 -3.57 -6.24
CA GLU A 359 14.68 -2.90 -5.45
C GLU A 359 13.37 -2.71 -6.25
N ILE A 360 13.48 -2.26 -7.51
CA ILE A 360 12.29 -2.04 -8.35
C ILE A 360 11.69 -3.35 -8.86
N GLN A 361 12.50 -4.41 -9.05
CA GLN A 361 11.98 -5.74 -9.38
C GLN A 361 11.04 -6.23 -8.28
N LEU A 362 11.46 -6.12 -7.01
CA LEU A 362 10.63 -6.48 -5.86
C LEU A 362 9.35 -5.64 -5.82
N ARG A 363 9.45 -4.32 -6.02
CA ARG A 363 8.28 -3.43 -6.05
C ARG A 363 7.30 -3.76 -7.16
N VAL A 364 7.79 -4.05 -8.36
CA VAL A 364 6.94 -4.47 -9.50
C VAL A 364 6.30 -5.83 -9.21
N HIS A 365 7.02 -6.77 -8.62
CA HIS A 365 6.47 -8.07 -8.25
C HIS A 365 5.35 -7.94 -7.20
N ALA A 366 5.57 -7.13 -6.16
CA ALA A 366 4.53 -6.82 -5.18
C ALA A 366 3.31 -6.16 -5.83
N ARG A 367 3.52 -5.26 -6.80
CA ARG A 367 2.43 -4.62 -7.56
C ARG A 367 1.70 -5.61 -8.47
N ASP A 368 2.39 -6.51 -9.17
CA ASP A 368 1.78 -7.58 -9.97
C ASP A 368 0.87 -8.45 -9.08
N SER A 369 1.37 -8.86 -7.92
CA SER A 369 0.59 -9.58 -6.89
C SER A 369 -0.63 -8.81 -6.40
N LEU A 370 -0.48 -7.49 -6.19
CA LEU A 370 -1.58 -6.63 -5.76
C LEU A 370 -2.61 -6.39 -6.86
N VAL A 371 -2.20 -6.25 -8.13
CA VAL A 371 -3.11 -6.16 -9.27
C VAL A 371 -3.86 -7.48 -9.42
N ILE A 372 -3.21 -8.63 -9.22
CA ILE A 372 -3.88 -9.93 -9.15
C ILE A 372 -4.94 -9.94 -8.03
N ALA A 373 -4.64 -9.40 -6.85
CA ALA A 373 -5.60 -9.32 -5.74
C ALA A 373 -6.79 -8.40 -6.06
N ARG A 374 -6.56 -7.25 -6.73
CA ARG A 374 -7.61 -6.28 -7.09
C ARG A 374 -8.49 -6.71 -8.27
N THR A 375 -7.94 -7.46 -9.21
CA THR A 375 -8.65 -7.88 -10.43
C THR A 375 -9.45 -9.17 -10.24
N GLN A 376 -9.18 -9.93 -9.17
CA GLN A 376 -10.06 -11.01 -8.77
C GLN A 376 -11.48 -10.46 -8.57
N PRO A 377 -12.52 -11.16 -9.06
CA PRO A 377 -13.87 -10.84 -8.62
C PRO A 377 -13.83 -10.81 -7.09
N LYS A 378 -14.47 -9.80 -6.48
CA LYS A 378 -14.83 -9.86 -5.06
C LYS A 378 -15.85 -10.98 -4.93
N THR A 379 -15.43 -12.23 -5.13
CA THR A 379 -16.15 -13.34 -4.55
C THR A 379 -16.23 -12.96 -3.09
N GLN A 380 -17.45 -12.90 -2.56
CA GLN A 380 -17.66 -13.06 -1.14
C GLN A 380 -17.20 -14.48 -0.79
N VAL A 381 -15.91 -14.79 -0.97
CA VAL A 381 -15.28 -15.87 -0.23
C VAL A 381 -15.26 -15.29 1.16
N ARG A 382 -16.33 -15.55 1.90
CA ARG A 382 -16.23 -15.79 3.33
C ARG A 382 -15.10 -16.80 3.41
N VAL A 383 -13.88 -16.32 3.64
CA VAL A 383 -12.76 -17.20 3.96
C VAL A 383 -13.16 -17.76 5.31
N VAL A 384 -13.96 -18.83 5.29
CA VAL A 384 -14.13 -19.70 6.44
C VAL A 384 -12.78 -20.36 6.52
N ARG A 385 -11.81 -19.68 7.14
CA ARG A 385 -10.67 -20.37 7.72
C ARG A 385 -11.33 -21.42 8.60
N GLN A 386 -11.18 -22.69 8.25
CA GLN A 386 -11.50 -23.78 9.17
C GLN A 386 -10.50 -23.65 10.32
N ILE A 387 -10.80 -22.75 11.24
CA ILE A 387 -10.13 -22.63 12.52
C ILE A 387 -10.45 -23.95 13.20
N SER A 388 -9.43 -24.79 13.40
CA SER A 388 -9.57 -26.05 14.14
C SER A 388 -10.36 -25.79 15.42
N PRO A 389 -11.33 -26.65 15.79
CA PRO A 389 -12.12 -26.49 17.02
C PRO A 389 -11.28 -26.17 18.26
N TRP A 390 -10.02 -26.64 18.29
CA TRP A 390 -9.04 -26.34 19.32
C TRP A 390 -8.78 -24.84 19.54
N TRP A 391 -8.75 -24.04 18.49
CA TRP A 391 -8.51 -22.60 18.60
C TRP A 391 -9.71 -21.86 19.22
N TRP A 392 -10.93 -22.38 19.10
CA TRP A 392 -12.08 -21.85 19.83
C TRP A 392 -11.95 -22.10 21.34
N VAL A 393 -11.40 -23.25 21.73
CA VAL A 393 -11.09 -23.56 23.13
C VAL A 393 -10.03 -22.60 23.68
N VAL A 394 -8.97 -22.33 22.90
CA VAL A 394 -7.92 -21.37 23.29
C VAL A 394 -8.51 -19.96 23.47
N ILE A 395 -9.32 -19.49 22.50
CA ILE A 395 -9.96 -18.17 22.57
C ILE A 395 -10.89 -18.08 23.80
N ALA A 396 -11.73 -19.09 24.02
CA ALA A 396 -12.63 -19.14 25.17
C ALA A 396 -11.86 -19.14 26.50
N ALA A 397 -10.76 -19.89 26.60
CA ALA A 397 -9.89 -19.90 27.77
C ALA A 397 -9.25 -18.53 28.03
N THR A 398 -8.73 -17.85 27.00
CA THR A 398 -8.18 -16.49 27.15
C THR A 398 -9.22 -15.47 27.57
N ILE A 399 -10.44 -15.53 27.04
CA ILE A 399 -11.54 -14.64 27.43
C ILE A 399 -11.96 -14.92 28.88
N ALA A 400 -12.06 -16.19 29.28
CA ALA A 400 -12.41 -16.58 30.64
C ALA A 400 -11.35 -16.12 31.66
N ILE A 401 -10.06 -16.31 31.34
CA ILE A 401 -8.95 -15.87 32.21
C ILE A 401 -8.93 -14.34 32.32
N GLY A 402 -9.05 -13.64 31.20
CA GLY A 402 -9.11 -12.17 31.19
C GLY A 402 -10.33 -11.62 31.95
N GLY A 403 -11.49 -12.27 31.79
CA GLY A 403 -12.71 -11.95 32.52
C GLY A 403 -12.59 -12.18 34.02
N LEU A 404 -12.00 -13.31 34.44
CA LEU A 404 -11.71 -13.61 35.86
C LEU A 404 -10.74 -12.59 36.48
N TRP A 405 -9.74 -12.18 35.71
CA TRP A 405 -8.79 -11.16 36.16
C TRP A 405 -9.46 -9.79 36.34
N LEU A 406 -10.25 -9.36 35.36
CA LEU A 406 -11.06 -8.13 35.44
C LEU A 406 -12.07 -8.16 36.58
N TYR A 407 -12.73 -9.30 36.79
CA TYR A 407 -13.68 -9.50 37.89
C TYR A 407 -12.98 -9.36 39.26
N LYS A 408 -11.83 -10.01 39.45
CA LYS A 408 -11.05 -9.88 40.69
C LYS A 408 -10.57 -8.46 40.92
N ALA A 409 -10.07 -7.79 39.88
CA ALA A 409 -9.62 -6.40 39.96
C ALA A 409 -10.77 -5.45 40.36
N ARG A 410 -11.96 -5.63 39.77
CA ARG A 410 -13.17 -4.85 40.13
C ARG A 410 -13.69 -5.18 41.53
N ALA A 411 -13.67 -6.43 41.93
CA ALA A 411 -14.11 -6.83 43.27
C ALA A 411 -13.24 -6.20 44.37
N GLN A 412 -11.94 -6.07 44.14
CA GLN A 412 -11.02 -5.38 45.07
C GLN A 412 -11.31 -3.88 45.15
N THR A 413 -11.56 -3.22 44.02
CA THR A 413 -11.90 -1.78 44.01
C THR A 413 -13.24 -1.49 44.67
N ILE A 414 -14.24 -2.36 44.49
CA ILE A 414 -15.55 -2.22 45.16
C ILE A 414 -15.40 -2.41 46.67
N LYS A 415 -14.62 -3.40 47.13
CA LYS A 415 -14.36 -3.60 48.57
C LYS A 415 -13.71 -2.38 49.22
N ALA A 416 -12.73 -1.76 48.56
CA ALA A 416 -12.08 -0.55 49.05
C ALA A 416 -13.07 0.62 49.20
N ARG A 417 -13.94 0.82 48.19
CA ARG A 417 -14.98 1.88 48.25
C ARG A 417 -16.02 1.63 49.34
N ILE A 418 -16.40 0.38 49.60
CA ILE A 418 -17.34 0.05 50.69
C ILE A 418 -16.73 0.43 52.04
N GLN A 419 -15.43 0.18 52.25
CA GLN A 419 -14.74 0.56 53.49
C GLN A 419 -14.62 2.08 53.66
N GLU A 420 -14.35 2.83 52.59
CA GLU A 420 -14.34 4.29 52.63
C GLU A 420 -15.71 4.86 53.01
N VAL A 421 -16.79 4.37 52.40
CA VAL A 421 -18.16 4.82 52.71
C VAL A 421 -18.53 4.49 54.15
N GLN A 422 -18.15 3.31 54.66
CA GLN A 422 -18.38 2.94 56.07
C GLN A 422 -17.69 3.90 57.05
N ALA A 423 -16.43 4.25 56.79
CA ALA A 423 -15.68 5.19 57.62
C ALA A 423 -16.26 6.62 57.58
N GLU A 424 -16.80 7.05 56.44
CA GLU A 424 -17.51 8.33 56.35
C GLU A 424 -18.83 8.32 57.12
N THR A 425 -19.62 7.24 57.06
CA THR A 425 -20.88 7.15 57.81
C THR A 425 -20.68 7.20 59.32
N GLU A 426 -19.64 6.54 59.86
CA GLU A 426 -19.34 6.58 61.29
C GLU A 426 -18.96 8.00 61.76
N ARG A 427 -18.22 8.76 60.94
CA ARG A 427 -17.86 10.16 61.25
C ARG A 427 -19.06 11.08 61.32
N VAL A 428 -20.01 10.90 60.39
CA VAL A 428 -21.24 11.71 60.36
C VAL A 428 -22.14 11.38 61.55
N GLN A 429 -22.23 10.11 61.97
CA GLN A 429 -22.98 9.73 63.16
C GLN A 429 -22.40 10.36 64.45
N ALA A 430 -21.08 10.32 64.61
CA ALA A 430 -20.43 10.94 65.77
C ALA A 430 -20.68 12.46 65.87
N GLN A 431 -20.72 13.17 64.72
CA GLN A 431 -21.05 14.60 64.69
C GLN A 431 -22.52 14.87 65.04
N ALA A 432 -23.44 14.01 64.62
CA ALA A 432 -24.86 14.16 64.92
C ALA A 432 -25.17 13.98 66.42
N GLU A 433 -24.53 13.01 67.07
CA GLU A 433 -24.67 12.78 68.52
C GLU A 433 -24.19 13.98 69.35
N GLN A 434 -23.10 14.63 68.92
CA GLN A 434 -22.57 15.82 69.60
C GLN A 434 -23.54 17.02 69.52
N VAL A 435 -24.19 17.23 68.37
CA VAL A 435 -25.18 18.31 68.19
C VAL A 435 -26.45 18.05 69.01
N GLN A 436 -26.88 16.79 69.12
CA GLN A 436 -28.05 16.43 69.92
C GLN A 436 -27.82 16.70 71.42
N ALA A 437 -26.64 16.33 71.94
CA ALA A 437 -26.28 16.61 73.33
C ALA A 437 -26.27 18.12 73.67
N GLN A 438 -25.92 18.98 72.71
CA GLN A 438 -25.99 20.43 72.87
C GLN A 438 -27.42 20.96 72.92
N ALA A 439 -28.34 20.39 72.13
CA ALA A 439 -29.75 20.78 72.11
C ALA A 439 -30.45 20.41 73.44
N ASP A 440 -30.22 19.20 73.94
CA ASP A 440 -30.88 18.67 75.14
C ASP A 440 -30.50 19.48 76.40
N PHE A 441 -29.26 19.95 76.52
CA PHE A 441 -28.82 20.80 77.64
C PHE A 441 -29.49 22.19 77.62
N VAL A 442 -29.64 22.79 76.43
CA VAL A 442 -30.28 24.12 76.29
C VAL A 442 -31.76 24.04 76.64
N GLU A 443 -32.42 22.93 76.31
CA GLU A 443 -33.83 22.69 76.65
C GLU A 443 -34.03 22.48 78.16
N ALA A 444 -33.16 21.71 78.81
CA ALA A 444 -33.19 21.51 80.26
C ALA A 444 -33.04 22.82 81.06
N MET A 445 -32.20 23.74 80.59
CA MET A 445 -32.00 25.06 81.21
C MET A 445 -33.20 26.01 81.04
N LYS A 446 -33.97 25.88 79.94
CA LYS A 446 -35.18 26.70 79.71
C LYS A 446 -36.38 26.22 80.53
N ALA A 447 -36.45 24.94 80.88
CA ALA A 447 -37.57 24.35 81.61
C ALA A 447 -37.62 24.73 83.10
N SER A 448 -36.53 25.25 83.68
CA SER A 448 -36.46 25.67 85.09
C SER A 448 -35.90 27.08 85.23
N PRO A 449 -36.74 28.13 85.08
CA PRO A 449 -36.28 29.51 85.17
C PRO A 449 -35.78 29.84 86.58
N ILE A 450 -34.51 30.22 86.71
CA ILE A 450 -33.91 30.63 87.97
C ILE A 450 -34.39 32.05 88.31
N GLU A 451 -35.11 32.20 89.42
CA GLU A 451 -35.75 33.45 89.83
C GLU A 451 -34.75 34.61 89.95
N GLY A 452 -35.04 35.75 89.32
CA GLY A 452 -34.17 36.94 89.25
C GLY A 452 -33.11 36.91 88.13
N LEU A 453 -33.00 35.81 87.36
CA LEU A 453 -32.12 35.72 86.21
C LEU A 453 -32.96 35.82 84.91
N GLY A 454 -32.91 36.96 84.22
CA GLY A 454 -33.55 37.11 82.90
C GLY A 454 -32.91 36.20 81.82
N ASP A 455 -33.47 36.19 80.61
CA ASP A 455 -33.11 35.28 79.51
C ASP A 455 -31.60 35.03 79.35
N ILE A 456 -31.20 33.76 79.30
CA ILE A 456 -29.81 33.33 79.11
C ILE A 456 -29.46 33.43 77.62
N LYS A 457 -28.39 34.15 77.29
CA LYS A 457 -27.92 34.33 75.90
C LYS A 457 -27.19 33.08 75.39
N PRO A 458 -27.11 32.83 74.07
CA PRO A 458 -26.44 31.66 73.49
C PRO A 458 -24.96 31.50 73.91
N GLN A 459 -24.25 32.60 74.13
CA GLN A 459 -22.86 32.57 74.63
C GLN A 459 -22.79 32.19 76.11
N GLU A 460 -23.78 32.60 76.90
CA GLU A 460 -23.90 32.24 78.31
C GLU A 460 -24.30 30.75 78.47
N THR A 461 -25.07 30.19 77.52
CA THR A 461 -25.35 28.74 77.51
C THR A 461 -24.10 27.90 77.24
N HIS A 462 -23.22 28.33 76.33
CA HIS A 462 -21.94 27.65 76.08
C HIS A 462 -21.06 27.67 77.33
N LEU A 463 -20.98 28.82 78.00
CA LEU A 463 -20.27 28.96 79.28
C LEU A 463 -20.79 28.00 80.35
N LEU A 464 -22.10 27.85 80.49
CA LEU A 464 -22.69 26.96 81.49
C LEU A 464 -22.46 25.49 81.13
N GLN A 465 -22.47 25.12 79.85
CA GLN A 465 -22.13 23.77 79.37
C GLN A 465 -20.68 23.43 79.66
N GLU A 466 -19.75 24.31 79.27
CA GLU A 466 -18.32 24.09 79.47
C GLU A 466 -17.99 24.03 80.95
N ALA A 467 -18.63 24.88 81.77
CA ALA A 467 -18.49 24.82 83.22
C ALA A 467 -19.01 23.50 83.82
N ALA A 468 -20.20 23.03 83.41
CA ALA A 468 -20.74 21.76 83.87
C ALA A 468 -19.89 20.56 83.41
N HIS A 469 -19.39 20.59 82.17
CA HIS A 469 -18.53 19.57 81.58
C HIS A 469 -17.20 19.47 82.35
N ARG A 470 -16.53 20.60 82.62
CA ARG A 470 -15.28 20.60 83.39
C ARG A 470 -15.47 20.15 84.83
N LEU A 471 -16.61 20.46 85.43
CA LEU A 471 -16.96 20.00 86.77
C LEU A 471 -17.46 18.55 86.79
N GLN A 472 -17.77 17.97 85.61
CA GLN A 472 -18.37 16.65 85.43
C GLN A 472 -19.62 16.42 86.29
N ARG A 473 -20.38 17.48 86.56
CA ARG A 473 -21.63 17.45 87.31
C ARG A 473 -22.54 18.61 86.90
N PRO A 474 -23.86 18.50 87.10
CA PRO A 474 -24.75 19.64 86.91
C PRO A 474 -24.36 20.81 87.84
N LEU A 475 -24.50 22.03 87.31
CA LEU A 475 -24.30 23.25 88.07
C LEU A 475 -25.48 23.47 89.01
N GLU A 476 -25.19 23.86 90.24
CA GLU A 476 -26.25 24.25 91.19
C GLU A 476 -26.87 25.59 90.75
N PRO A 477 -28.16 25.87 91.05
CA PRO A 477 -28.83 27.11 90.64
C PRO A 477 -28.09 28.39 91.06
N ASP A 478 -27.50 28.40 92.26
CA ASP A 478 -26.66 29.50 92.74
C ASP A 478 -25.37 29.67 91.93
N GLU A 479 -24.77 28.57 91.48
CA GLU A 479 -23.54 28.58 90.67
C GLU A 479 -23.85 29.11 89.27
N VAL A 480 -24.98 28.72 88.67
CA VAL A 480 -25.49 29.28 87.42
C VAL A 480 -25.71 30.79 87.57
N LYS A 481 -26.43 31.21 88.62
CA LYS A 481 -26.76 32.62 88.88
C LYS A 481 -25.50 33.45 89.07
N LEU A 482 -24.52 32.93 89.83
CA LEU A 482 -23.23 33.56 90.04
C LEU A 482 -22.42 33.70 88.74
N LEU A 483 -22.27 32.61 87.97
CA LEU A 483 -21.49 32.60 86.72
C LEU A 483 -22.03 33.61 85.71
N VAL A 484 -23.35 33.57 85.47
CA VAL A 484 -24.01 34.45 84.51
C VAL A 484 -23.92 35.91 84.95
N LEU A 485 -24.21 36.23 86.21
CA LEU A 485 -24.17 37.63 86.68
C LEU A 485 -22.76 38.21 86.70
N VAL A 486 -21.74 37.40 87.02
CA VAL A 486 -20.34 37.85 86.98
C VAL A 486 -19.91 38.16 85.53
N VAL A 487 -20.24 37.30 84.56
CA VAL A 487 -19.90 37.54 83.15
C VAL A 487 -20.67 38.71 82.55
N ARG A 488 -21.90 38.96 83.03
CA ARG A 488 -22.66 40.18 82.73
C ARG A 488 -22.08 41.46 83.38
N GLY A 489 -21.00 41.35 84.16
CA GLY A 489 -20.30 42.48 84.77
C GLY A 489 -21.01 43.07 85.99
N CYS A 490 -21.91 42.33 86.63
CA CYS A 490 -22.60 42.81 87.84
C CYS A 490 -21.65 42.87 89.04
N ALA A 491 -21.72 43.94 89.83
CA ALA A 491 -20.92 44.09 91.04
C ALA A 491 -21.29 43.03 92.10
N TYR A 492 -20.29 42.49 92.81
CA TYR A 492 -20.49 41.43 93.81
C TYR A 492 -21.52 41.75 94.89
N LYS A 493 -21.68 43.03 95.26
CA LYS A 493 -22.71 43.48 96.19
C LYS A 493 -24.12 43.13 95.71
N ARG A 494 -24.42 43.42 94.44
CA ARG A 494 -25.71 43.12 93.81
C ARG A 494 -25.92 41.62 93.64
N ILE A 495 -24.87 40.88 93.29
CA ILE A 495 -24.92 39.41 93.19
C ILE A 495 -25.21 38.79 94.57
N ALA A 496 -24.65 39.36 95.63
CA ALA A 496 -24.87 38.91 97.00
C ALA A 496 -26.33 39.11 97.46
N GLU A 497 -26.95 40.23 97.09
CA GLU A 497 -28.39 40.49 97.31
C GLU A 497 -29.26 39.44 96.59
N GLU A 498 -28.95 39.14 95.32
CA GLU A 498 -29.67 38.16 94.50
C GLU A 498 -29.52 36.70 94.99
N LEU A 499 -28.39 36.39 95.62
CA LEU A 499 -28.11 35.09 96.25
C LEU A 499 -28.52 35.06 97.73
N LYS A 500 -29.01 36.18 98.29
CA LYS A 500 -29.36 36.34 99.71
C LYS A 500 -28.23 35.94 100.68
N ILE A 501 -26.98 36.23 100.33
CA ILE A 501 -25.79 35.99 101.15
C ILE A 501 -24.93 37.27 101.27
N SER A 502 -23.90 37.26 102.13
CA SER A 502 -23.02 38.42 102.29
C SER A 502 -22.06 38.60 101.11
N GLU A 503 -21.66 39.84 100.81
CA GLU A 503 -20.75 40.14 99.69
C GLU A 503 -19.40 39.39 99.80
N GLY A 504 -18.88 39.23 101.02
CA GLY A 504 -17.67 38.45 101.27
C GLY A 504 -17.82 36.96 100.92
N ALA A 505 -18.98 36.37 101.25
CA ALA A 505 -19.29 34.98 100.91
C ALA A 505 -19.43 34.77 99.39
N THR A 506 -20.05 35.73 98.67
CA THR A 506 -20.16 35.67 97.21
C THR A 506 -18.80 35.70 96.51
N LYS A 507 -17.88 36.58 96.95
CA LYS A 507 -16.51 36.64 96.40
C LYS A 507 -15.75 35.33 96.62
N MET A 508 -15.84 34.77 97.82
CA MET A 508 -15.25 33.46 98.14
C MET A 508 -15.81 32.33 97.27
N ARG A 509 -17.13 32.30 97.06
CA ARG A 509 -17.78 31.27 96.23
C ARG A 509 -17.36 31.37 94.77
N ALA A 510 -17.24 32.60 94.24
CA ALA A 510 -16.73 32.83 92.89
C ALA A 510 -15.27 32.37 92.75
N GLN A 511 -14.41 32.66 93.72
CA GLN A 511 -13.01 32.26 93.68
C GLN A 511 -12.85 30.73 93.72
N ARG A 512 -13.57 30.04 94.61
CA ARG A 512 -13.54 28.56 94.68
C ARG A 512 -14.05 27.91 93.40
N LEU A 513 -15.06 28.50 92.78
CA LEU A 513 -15.62 27.97 91.53
C LEU A 513 -14.63 28.14 90.37
N LYS A 514 -13.91 29.27 90.29
CA LYS A 514 -12.81 29.48 89.33
C LYS A 514 -11.70 28.44 89.48
N GLU A 515 -11.27 28.17 90.71
CA GLU A 515 -10.24 27.17 91.00
C GLU A 515 -10.66 25.76 90.57
N ARG A 516 -11.91 25.38 90.85
CA ARG A 516 -12.46 24.08 90.41
C ARG A 516 -12.57 23.97 88.90
N LEU A 517 -12.95 25.06 88.23
CA LEU A 517 -13.01 25.15 86.77
C LEU A 517 -11.64 25.31 86.10
N LYS A 518 -10.59 25.55 86.91
CA LYS A 518 -9.22 25.84 86.47
C LYS A 518 -9.13 27.01 85.50
N VAL A 519 -9.83 28.11 85.80
CA VAL A 519 -9.81 29.36 85.02
C VAL A 519 -9.42 30.56 85.87
N HIS A 520 -8.76 31.56 85.28
CA HIS A 520 -8.43 32.81 85.99
C HIS A 520 -9.62 33.79 85.94
N SER A 521 -10.38 33.77 84.85
CA SER A 521 -11.62 34.51 84.65
C SER A 521 -12.73 33.63 84.11
N PHE A 522 -13.98 33.88 84.53
CA PHE A 522 -15.13 33.17 83.94
C PHE A 522 -15.35 33.54 82.47
N GLN A 523 -14.78 34.64 81.97
CA GLN A 523 -14.81 34.97 80.54
C GLN A 523 -14.06 33.96 79.67
N GLU A 524 -13.14 33.16 80.22
CA GLU A 524 -12.43 32.09 79.48
C GLU A 524 -13.34 30.91 79.11
N LEU A 525 -14.55 30.86 79.67
CA LEU A 525 -15.54 29.81 79.42
C LEU A 525 -16.59 30.23 78.38
N MET A 526 -16.62 31.51 77.99
CA MET A 526 -17.40 32.01 76.86
C MET A 526 -16.63 31.76 75.57
#